data_AF-A0A9E3D8M9-F1
#
_entry.id   AF-A0A9E3D8M9-F1
#
_cell.length_a   1.000
_cell.length_b   1.000
_cell.length_c   1.000
_cell.angle_alpha   90.00
_cell.angle_beta   90.00
_cell.angle_gamma   90.00
#
_symmetry.space_group_name_H-M   'P 1'
#
loop_
_entity.id
_entity.type
_entity.pdbx_description
1 polymer ?
#
loop_
_entity_poly.entity_id
_entity_poly.type
_entity_poly.pdbx_seq_one_letter_code
_entity_poly.pdbx_strand_id
1 'polypeptide(L)' 'DLDLHGKVQSFQSGTGSRFSVIPAENATGNYVKVVQRVPVKILIDRGTLGDRKLSPGMSVEVSVHVLDGEF' A
#
# COMPACT_ATOMS: atom_id res chain seq x y z
N ASP A 1 -7.10 7.09 20.87
CA ASP A 1 -6.79 7.06 19.44
C ASP A 1 -7.84 7.78 18.61
N LEU A 2 -7.53 8.14 17.37
CA LEU A 2 -8.45 8.77 16.42
C LEU A 2 -8.77 7.78 15.32
N ASP A 3 -10.00 7.28 15.33
CA ASP A 3 -10.44 6.33 14.32
C ASP A 3 -10.98 7.08 13.10
N LEU A 4 -10.37 6.82 11.95
CA LEU A 4 -10.75 7.43 10.68
C LEU A 4 -11.25 6.36 9.71
N HIS A 5 -12.34 6.68 9.03
CA HIS A 5 -12.84 5.86 7.93
C HIS A 5 -12.52 6.53 6.60
N GLY A 6 -12.34 5.69 5.59
CA GLY A 6 -12.00 6.12 4.26
C GLY A 6 -12.06 4.96 3.28
N LYS A 7 -11.73 5.26 2.03
CA LYS A 7 -11.75 4.29 0.94
C LYS A 7 -10.40 4.27 0.23
N VAL A 8 -9.98 3.07 -0.17
CA VAL A 8 -8.85 2.92 -1.09
C VAL A 8 -9.27 3.51 -2.43
N GLN A 9 -8.65 4.62 -2.81
CA GLN A 9 -8.91 5.26 -4.10
C GLN A 9 -8.17 4.53 -5.22
N SER A 10 -6.91 4.20 -4.96
CA SER A 10 -6.06 3.53 -5.94
C SER A 10 -4.88 2.84 -5.26
N PHE A 11 -4.33 1.87 -5.95
CA PHE A 11 -3.07 1.22 -5.63
C PHE A 11 -2.33 0.96 -6.95
N GLN A 12 -1.01 0.83 -6.90
CA GLN A 12 -0.23 0.59 -8.09
C GLN A 12 -0.45 -0.86 -8.59
N SER A 13 -1.05 -1.03 -9.78
CA SER A 13 -1.40 -2.36 -10.34
C SER A 13 -0.19 -3.23 -10.73
N GLY A 14 1.02 -2.68 -10.77
CA GLY A 14 2.24 -3.42 -11.09
C GLY A 14 3.46 -2.81 -10.42
N THR A 15 4.26 -3.63 -9.75
CA THR A 15 5.57 -3.26 -9.24
C THR A 15 6.57 -3.20 -10.39
N GLY A 16 7.57 -2.32 -10.33
CA GLY A 16 8.54 -2.12 -11.42
C GLY A 16 9.28 -3.39 -11.88
N SER A 17 9.28 -4.45 -11.07
CA SER A 17 9.85 -5.76 -11.43
C SER A 17 9.05 -6.52 -12.49
N ARG A 18 7.74 -6.31 -12.63
CA ARG A 18 6.93 -6.98 -13.67
C ARG A 18 7.20 -6.43 -15.09
N PHE A 19 7.87 -5.28 -15.18
CA PHE A 19 8.27 -4.65 -16.44
C PHE A 19 9.79 -4.64 -16.65
N SER A 20 10.55 -5.33 -15.80
CA SER A 20 11.99 -5.48 -16.00
C SER A 20 12.24 -6.47 -17.13
N VAL A 21 12.92 -6.02 -18.19
CA VAL A 21 13.35 -6.87 -19.32
C VAL A 21 14.33 -7.96 -18.85
N ILE A 22 14.98 -7.75 -17.70
CA ILE A 22 15.97 -8.66 -17.14
C ILE A 22 15.50 -9.04 -15.72
N PRO A 23 15.17 -10.32 -15.46
CA PRO A 23 14.99 -10.79 -14.09
C PRO A 23 16.31 -10.60 -13.34
N ALA A 24 16.24 -10.21 -12.07
CA ALA A 24 17.43 -10.19 -11.21
C ALA A 24 17.87 -11.64 -10.92
N GLU A 25 18.42 -12.33 -11.91
CA GLU A 25 19.05 -13.63 -11.73
C GLU A 25 20.43 -13.41 -11.13
N ASN A 26 20.51 -13.51 -9.80
CA ASN A 26 21.78 -13.71 -9.13
C ASN A 26 22.25 -15.13 -9.45
N ALA A 27 23.27 -15.25 -10.31
CA ALA A 27 23.80 -16.50 -10.88
C ALA A 27 24.47 -17.48 -9.88
N THR A 28 24.10 -17.42 -8.59
CA THR A 28 24.71 -18.20 -7.49
C THR A 28 23.73 -19.11 -6.76
N GLY A 29 22.46 -19.18 -7.19
CA GLY A 29 21.45 -20.08 -6.59
C GLY A 29 20.90 -19.65 -5.22
N ASN A 30 21.21 -18.43 -4.76
CA ASN A 30 20.61 -17.86 -3.56
C ASN A 30 19.34 -17.06 -3.91
N TYR A 31 18.18 -17.59 -3.52
CA TYR A 31 16.92 -16.85 -3.58
C TYR A 31 16.91 -15.78 -2.50
N VAL A 32 16.97 -14.51 -2.89
CA VAL A 32 16.77 -13.38 -1.97
C VAL A 32 15.31 -12.96 -2.03
N LYS A 33 14.59 -13.10 -0.91
CA LYS A 33 13.23 -12.57 -0.78
C LYS A 33 13.27 -11.04 -0.77
N VAL A 34 12.96 -10.43 -1.90
CA VAL A 34 12.85 -8.97 -2.01
C VAL A 34 11.44 -8.53 -1.66
N VAL A 35 11.30 -7.67 -0.66
CA VAL A 35 10.01 -7.07 -0.31
C VAL A 35 9.62 -6.05 -1.37
N GLN A 36 8.49 -6.29 -2.02
CA GLN A 36 7.90 -5.32 -2.94
C GLN A 36 6.83 -4.52 -2.22
N ARG A 37 7.02 -3.20 -2.15
CA ARG A 37 6.03 -2.30 -1.57
C ARG A 37 5.13 -1.77 -2.67
N VAL A 38 3.82 -1.91 -2.47
CA VAL A 38 2.80 -1.34 -3.36
C VAL A 38 2.25 -0.09 -2.67
N PRO A 39 2.46 1.11 -3.24
CA PRO A 39 1.86 2.32 -2.67
C PRO A 39 0.34 2.27 -2.85
N VAL A 40 -0.38 2.63 -1.79
CA VAL A 40 -1.84 2.70 -1.74
C VAL A 40 -2.24 4.12 -1.38
N LYS A 41 -3.21 4.68 -2.11
CA LYS A 41 -3.80 5.98 -1.81
C LYS A 41 -5.16 5.78 -1.16
N ILE A 42 -5.29 6.30 0.06
CA ILE A 42 -6.54 6.26 0.85
C ILE A 42 -7.13 7.66 0.90
N LEU A 43 -8.40 7.79 0.54
CA LEU A 43 -9.17 9.02 0.74
C LEU A 43 -9.92 8.90 2.07
N ILE A 44 -9.66 9.85 2.97
CA ILE A 44 -10.34 9.95 4.26
C ILE A 44 -11.70 10.65 4.06
N ASP A 45 -12.74 10.13 4.70
CA ASP A 45 -14.07 10.72 4.63
C ASP A 45 -14.11 12.05 5.41
N ARG A 46 -14.66 13.10 4.78
CA ARG A 46 -14.63 14.48 5.31
C ARG A 46 -15.30 14.63 6.68
N GLY A 47 -16.16 13.70 7.09
CA GLY A 47 -16.90 13.73 8.36
C GLY A 47 -16.17 13.11 9.55
N THR A 48 -15.12 12.32 9.35
CA THR A 48 -14.48 11.57 10.45
C THR A 48 -13.40 12.36 11.19
N LEU A 49 -12.98 13.50 10.66
CA LEU A 49 -11.91 14.32 11.23
C LEU A 49 -12.39 15.24 12.36
N GLY A 50 -13.68 15.60 12.39
CA GLY A 50 -14.20 16.63 13.31
C GLY A 50 -13.38 17.91 13.22
N ASP A 51 -12.95 18.45 14.36
CA ASP A 51 -12.07 19.63 14.44
C ASP A 51 -10.57 19.30 14.35
N ARG A 52 -10.21 18.01 14.24
CA ARG A 52 -8.82 17.57 14.25
C ARG A 52 -8.22 17.63 12.84
N LYS A 53 -6.96 18.05 12.75
CA LYS A 53 -6.20 18.11 11.50
C LYS A 53 -5.16 17.00 11.45
N LEU A 54 -5.04 16.36 10.28
CA LEU A 54 -3.91 15.48 9.99
C LEU A 54 -2.72 16.32 9.52
N SER A 55 -1.55 16.02 10.07
CA SER A 55 -0.29 16.65 9.67
C SER A 55 0.60 15.65 8.91
N PRO A 56 1.38 16.12 7.92
CA PRO A 56 2.41 15.28 7.30
C PRO A 56 3.37 14.69 8.34
N GLY A 57 3.75 13.42 8.15
CA GLY A 57 4.67 12.71 9.05
C GLY A 57 4.00 12.02 10.25
N MET A 58 2.69 12.13 10.41
CA MET A 58 1.96 11.33 11.40
C MET A 58 2.02 9.84 11.05
N SER A 59 2.29 9.01 12.06
CA SER A 59 2.17 7.55 11.97
C SER A 59 0.71 7.13 12.12
N VAL A 60 0.33 6.07 11.45
CA VAL A 60 -1.04 5.53 11.47
C VAL A 60 -0.97 4.01 11.41
N GLU A 61 -1.88 3.34 12.10
CA GLU A 61 -2.16 1.92 11.92
C GLU A 61 -3.36 1.78 10.97
N VAL A 62 -3.25 0.90 9.97
CA VAL A 62 -4.25 0.77 8.90
C VAL A 62 -4.78 -0.66 8.87
N SER A 63 -6.10 -0.80 8.97
CA SER A 63 -6.82 -2.03 8.63
C SER A 63 -7.57 -1.82 7.32
N VAL A 64 -7.41 -2.75 6.36
CA VAL A 64 -8.07 -2.69 5.05
C VAL A 64 -8.90 -3.96 4.87
N HIS A 65 -10.13 -3.80 4.39
CA HIS A 65 -10.94 -4.93 3.94
C HIS A 65 -10.55 -5.31 2.51
N VAL A 66 -10.08 -6.53 2.34
CA VAL A 66 -9.76 -7.12 1.03
C VAL A 66 -10.95 -7.98 0.62
N LEU A 67 -11.37 -7.87 -0.64
CA LEU A 67 -12.35 -8.80 -1.20
C LEU A 67 -11.61 -10.08 -1.58
N ASP A 68 -12.16 -11.24 -1.20
CA ASP A 68 -11.64 -12.52 -1.67
C ASP A 68 -11.86 -12.61 -3.19
N GLY A 69 -10.78 -12.43 -3.95
CA GLY A 69 -10.77 -12.57 -5.40
C GLY A 69 -10.16 -13.91 -5.80
N GLU A 70 -10.91 -14.73 -6.56
CA GLU A 70 -10.30 -15.77 -7.38
C GLU A 70 -9.52 -15.08 -8.51
N PHE A 71 -8.21 -15.35 -8.58
CA PHE A 71 -7.30 -14.84 -9.61
C PHE A 71 -7.18 -15.83 -10.77
#